data_AF-A0A1J3H9Q1-F1
#
_entry.id   AF-A0A1J3H9Q1-F1
#
_cell.length_a   1.000
_cell.length_b   1.000
_cell.length_c   1.000
_cell.angle_alpha   90.00
_cell.angle_beta   90.00
_cell.angle_gamma   90.00
#
_symmetry.space_group_name_H-M   'P 1'
#
loop_
_entity.id
_entity.type
_entity.pdbx_description
1 polymer ?
#
loop_
_entity_poly.entity_id
_entity_poly.type
_entity_poly.pdbx_seq_one_letter_code
_entity_poly.pdbx_strand_id
1 'polypeptide(L)' 'NPYDPPQAAIWRAAIPANASSPLVLSWVTSNPTDQIYIYIHFLELQVLRANDTRIFDIVVNGNITTKAYSPTKSMI' A
#
# COMPACT_ATOMS: atom_id res chain seq x y z
N ASN A 1 8.02 4.24 -13.90
CA ASN A 1 8.12 5.43 -13.02
C ASN A 1 9.56 5.47 -12.50
N PRO A 2 10.29 6.61 -12.43
CA PRO A 2 11.66 6.62 -11.88
C PRO A 2 11.77 6.06 -10.44
N TYR A 3 10.64 5.88 -9.75
CA TYR A 3 10.56 5.29 -8.42
C TYR A 3 10.08 3.83 -8.41
N ASP A 4 10.16 3.10 -9.54
CA ASP A 4 9.78 1.68 -9.55
C ASP A 4 10.65 0.87 -8.55
N PRO A 5 10.04 0.01 -7.73
CA PRO A 5 10.79 -0.77 -6.75
C PRO A 5 11.77 -1.72 -7.46
N PRO A 6 12.95 -2.00 -6.86
CA PRO A 6 13.86 -2.98 -7.40
C PRO A 6 13.16 -4.35 -7.48
N GLN A 7 13.56 -5.20 -8.43
CA GLN A 7 12.93 -6.51 -8.64
C GLN A 7 12.86 -7.35 -7.36
N ALA A 8 13.88 -7.24 -6.50
CA ALA A 8 13.93 -7.91 -5.20
C ALA A 8 12.94 -7.37 -4.15
N ALA A 9 12.27 -6.25 -4.38
CA ALA A 9 11.19 -5.76 -3.52
C ALA A 9 9.81 -6.16 -4.06
N ILE A 10 9.67 -6.41 -5.36
CA ILE A 10 8.39 -6.74 -6.00
C ILE A 10 7.78 -8.04 -5.44
N TRP A 11 8.61 -9.00 -4.99
CA TRP A 11 8.14 -10.29 -4.48
C TRP A 11 7.77 -10.28 -2.99
N ARG A 12 7.84 -9.13 -2.30
CA ARG A 12 7.45 -8.98 -0.90
C ARG A 12 6.49 -7.82 -0.73
N ALA A 13 5.42 -8.06 0.00
CA ALA A 13 4.48 -7.02 0.41
C ALA A 13 4.27 -7.07 1.93
N ALA A 14 4.06 -5.89 2.52
CA ALA A 14 3.57 -5.80 3.89
C ALA A 14 2.06 -6.07 3.92
N ILE A 15 1.59 -6.75 4.95
CA ILE A 15 0.17 -6.96 5.23
C ILE A 15 -0.13 -6.54 6.68
N PRO A 16 -1.39 -6.21 7.00
CA PRO A 16 -1.80 -6.02 8.39
C PRO A 16 -1.52 -7.28 9.22
N ALA A 17 -1.06 -7.11 10.46
CA ALA A 17 -0.88 -8.24 11.39
C ALA A 17 -2.21 -8.95 11.71
N ASN A 18 -3.32 -8.23 11.62
CA ASN A 18 -4.67 -8.76 11.78
C ASN A 18 -5.49 -8.40 10.54
N ALA A 19 -6.13 -9.39 9.90
CA ALA A 19 -6.91 -9.21 8.68
C ALA A 19 -8.09 -8.22 8.82
N SER A 20 -8.59 -8.02 10.04
CA SER A 20 -9.66 -7.05 10.34
C SER A 20 -9.13 -5.65 10.67
N SER A 21 -7.83 -5.44 10.64
CA SER A 21 -7.18 -4.15 10.95
C SER A 21 -6.52 -3.55 9.70
N PRO A 22 -6.40 -2.21 9.62
CA PRO A 22 -5.67 -1.56 8.54
C PRO A 22 -4.16 -1.80 8.67
N LEU A 23 -3.44 -1.68 7.54
CA LEU A 23 -1.99 -1.49 7.55
C LEU A 23 -1.72 -0.02 7.86
N VAL A 24 -1.14 0.25 9.04
CA VAL A 24 -0.81 1.60 9.48
C VAL A 24 0.68 1.82 9.35
N LEU A 25 1.05 2.89 8.64
CA LEU A 25 2.43 3.37 8.54
C LEU A 25 2.49 4.75 9.19
N SER A 26 3.43 4.94 10.11
CA SER A 26 3.61 6.20 10.84
C SER A 26 5.02 6.73 10.65
N TRP A 27 5.12 8.01 10.29
CA TRP A 27 6.37 8.73 10.17
C TRP A 27 6.22 10.07 10.87
N VAL A 28 7.27 10.50 11.58
CA VAL A 28 7.33 11.80 12.26
C VAL A 28 8.57 12.53 11.77
N THR A 29 8.41 13.77 11.36
CA THR A 29 9.51 14.66 10.99
C THR A 29 9.96 15.47 12.19
N SER A 30 11.22 15.91 12.19
CA SER A 30 11.74 16.75 13.26
C SER A 30 11.12 18.15 13.25
N ASN A 31 10.80 18.70 12.07
CA ASN A 31 10.12 19.99 11.96
C ASN A 31 8.68 19.81 11.42
N PRO A 32 7.72 20.59 11.94
CA PRO A 32 6.32 20.51 11.51
C PRO A 32 6.08 21.05 10.10
N THR A 33 7.05 21.78 9.53
CA THR A 33 6.98 22.36 8.18
C THR A 33 7.68 21.51 7.13
N ASP A 34 8.31 20.41 7.52
CA ASP A 34 8.97 19.51 6.58
C ASP A 34 7.94 18.91 5.61
N GLN A 35 8.27 18.92 4.32
CA GLN A 35 7.42 18.33 3.30
C GLN A 35 7.86 16.90 3.01
N ILE A 36 6.89 15.99 2.90
CA ILE A 36 7.14 14.57 2.60
C ILE A 36 6.42 14.21 1.31
N TYR A 37 7.16 13.59 0.40
CA TYR A 37 6.61 12.94 -0.78
C TYR A 37 6.59 11.43 -0.56
N ILE A 38 5.42 10.82 -0.62
CA ILE A 38 5.24 9.39 -0.38
C ILE A 38 4.81 8.71 -1.69
N TYR A 39 5.60 7.76 -2.15
CA TYR A 39 5.27 6.86 -3.26
C TYR A 39 5.03 5.46 -2.69
N ILE A 40 3.79 4.99 -2.75
CA ILE A 40 3.42 3.65 -2.29
C ILE A 40 3.12 2.79 -3.52
N HIS A 41 3.78 1.65 -3.61
CA HIS A 41 3.57 0.66 -4.66
C HIS A 41 2.77 -0.50 -4.09
N PHE A 42 1.74 -0.92 -4.81
CA PHE A 42 0.90 -2.05 -4.42
C PHE A 42 0.91 -3.11 -5.50
N LEU A 43 0.93 -4.37 -5.06
CA LEU A 43 0.82 -5.54 -5.91
C LEU A 43 0.14 -6.65 -5.11
N GLU A 44 -0.87 -7.29 -5.68
CA GLU A 44 -1.50 -8.48 -5.09
C GLU A 44 -0.65 -9.71 -5.44
N LEU A 45 0.07 -10.20 -4.42
CA LEU A 45 0.95 -11.35 -4.51
C LEU A 45 0.24 -12.65 -4.10
N GLN A 46 -0.87 -12.57 -3.36
CA GLN A 46 -1.60 -13.74 -2.91
C GLN A 46 -2.51 -14.25 -4.02
N VAL A 47 -2.55 -15.57 -4.20
CA VAL A 47 -3.54 -16.21 -5.07
C VAL A 47 -4.89 -16.17 -4.36
N LEU A 48 -5.72 -15.21 -4.75
CA LEU A 48 -7.09 -15.08 -4.27
C LEU A 48 -8.01 -16.10 -4.96
N ARG A 49 -9.15 -16.44 -4.34
CA ARG A 49 -10.18 -17.24 -5.00
C ARG A 49 -10.76 -16.47 -6.19
N ALA A 50 -11.37 -17.17 -7.14
CA ALA A 50 -11.82 -16.60 -8.41
C ALA A 50 -12.70 -15.34 -8.27
N ASN A 51 -13.48 -15.25 -7.19
CA ASN A 51 -14.39 -14.16 -6.87
C ASN A 51 -13.88 -13.20 -5.78
N ASP A 52 -12.70 -13.45 -5.22
CA ASP A 52 -12.13 -12.60 -4.17
C ASP A 52 -11.28 -11.50 -4.81
N THR A 53 -11.46 -10.27 -4.32
CA THR A 53 -10.66 -9.10 -4.70
C THR A 53 -10.29 -8.33 -3.45
N ARG A 54 -9.04 -7.89 -3.37
CA ARG A 54 -8.59 -7.02 -2.28
C ARG A 54 -8.98 -5.58 -2.61
N ILE A 55 -9.74 -4.97 -1.72
CA ILE A 55 -10.19 -3.58 -1.85
C ILE A 55 -9.95 -2.86 -0.52
N PHE A 56 -9.36 -1.68 -0.55
CA PHE A 56 -9.13 -0.86 0.63
C PHE A 56 -9.11 0.64 0.31
N ASP A 57 -9.35 1.47 1.32
CA ASP A 57 -9.16 2.92 1.22
C ASP A 57 -7.71 3.28 1.56
N ILE A 58 -7.17 4.28 0.85
CA ILE A 58 -5.88 4.89 1.17
C ILE A 58 -6.16 6.17 1.95
N VAL A 59 -5.68 6.22 3.19
CA VAL A 59 -5.91 7.32 4.14
C VAL A 59 -4.58 7.96 4.50
N VAL A 60 -4.46 9.27 4.29
CA VAL A 60 -3.27 10.07 4.63
C VAL A 60 -3.71 11.17 5.60
N ASN A 61 -3.06 11.25 6.76
CA ASN A 61 -3.39 12.22 7.82
C ASN A 61 -4.89 12.24 8.19
N GLY A 62 -5.51 11.06 8.23
CA GLY A 62 -6.93 10.89 8.56
C GLY A 62 -7.91 11.20 7.42
N ASN A 63 -7.42 11.64 6.24
CA ASN A 63 -8.26 11.91 5.08
C ASN A 63 -8.13 10.82 4.01
N ILE A 64 -9.26 10.42 3.40
CA ILE A 64 -9.28 9.42 2.33
C ILE A 64 -8.79 10.10 1.04
N THR A 65 -7.59 9.75 0.58
CA THR A 65 -7.05 10.25 -0.69
C THR A 65 -7.45 9.39 -1.88
N THR A 66 -7.75 8.11 -1.64
CA THR A 66 -8.23 7.18 -2.66
C THR A 66 -9.19 6.20 -2.03
N LYS A 67 -10.40 6.10 -2.57
CA LYS A 67 -11.43 5.20 -2.08
C LYS A 67 -11.46 3.91 -2.90
N ALA A 68 -11.70 2.78 -2.24
CA ALA A 68 -11.89 1.47 -2.84
C ALA A 68 -10.79 1.10 -3.86
N TYR A 69 -9.54 1.35 -3.51
CA TYR A 69 -8.40 0.98 -4.32
C TYR A 69 -8.26 -0.55 -4.38
N SER A 70 -8.04 -1.07 -5.59
CA SER A 70 -7.71 -2.47 -5.83
C SER A 70 -6.31 -2.56 -6.43
N PRO A 71 -5.36 -3.28 -5.81
CA PRO A 71 -4.05 -3.50 -6.39
C PRO A 71 -4.12 -4.39 -7.62
N THR A 72 -3.16 -4.23 -8.53
CA THR A 72 -2.99 -5.12 -9.68
C THR A 72 -2.53 -6.51 -9.21
N LYS A 73 -2.98 -7.57 -9.87
CA LYS A 73 -2.51 -8.93 -9.60
C LYS A 73 -1.11 -9.14 -10.18
N SER A 74 -0.24 -9.82 -9.45
CA SER A 74 1.01 -10.33 -10.02
C SER A 74 0.71 -11.24 -11.20
N MET A 75 1.38 -11.00 -12.33
CA MET A 75 1.39 -11.91 -13.50
C MET A 75 2.60 -12.86 -13.48
N ILE A 76 3.41 -12.76 -12.43
CA ILE A 76 4.61 -13.55 -12.19
C ILE A 76 4.27 -14.68 -11.22
#